data_AF-M5C5P1-F1
#
_entry.id   AF-M5C5P1-F1
#
_cell.length_a   1.000
_cell.length_b   1.000
_cell.length_c   1.000
_cell.angle_alpha   90.00
_cell.angle_beta   90.00
_cell.angle_gamma   90.00
#
_symmetry.space_group_name_H-M   'P 1'
#
loop_
_entity.id
_entity.type
_entity.pdbx_description
1 polymer ?
#
loop_
_entity_poly.entity_id
_entity_poly.type
_entity_poly.pdbx_seq_one_letter_code
_entity_poly.pdbx_strand_id
1 'polypeptide(L)'
;MVGSTLLSVVYGYEVTTSDDKLVEVVETAVAGFSQAAMISNYYVNVIPWLQYIPEWLPGTEWKRKANLWRSQTEDMLNVPSEWTRSQMATGNAPPSMLTNLLAKCTGDETPEEIDAIRWATGTLFAAGTDTSAATILVFIMAMAMHPEIQSKAQAEIDSVLQGTRLPEMNDRESMPYMVFPTFPPKTTAIKDTLYHRGRLSACFFSISNIWAMNNDERAYSSPEQFDPDRFLDPSVPEPPTFGFGRRYR
;
A
#
# COMPACT_ATOMS: atom_id res chain seq x y z
N MET A 1 -5.72 -9.10 -10.44
CA MET A 1 -6.98 -8.85 -9.69
C MET A 1 -6.93 -7.51 -8.97
N VAL A 2 -6.05 -7.30 -7.98
CA VAL A 2 -5.97 -6.03 -7.21
C VAL A 2 -5.74 -4.80 -8.11
N GLY A 3 -4.73 -4.83 -8.98
CA GLY A 3 -4.45 -3.72 -9.90
C GLY A 3 -5.62 -3.40 -10.83
N SER A 4 -6.38 -4.40 -11.27
CA SER A 4 -7.59 -4.21 -12.09
C SER A 4 -8.70 -3.48 -11.32
N THR A 5 -8.99 -3.91 -10.08
CA THR A 5 -9.97 -3.23 -9.22
C THR A 5 -9.57 -1.78 -8.96
N LEU A 6 -8.30 -1.54 -8.65
CA LEU A 6 -7.80 -0.19 -8.36
C LEU A 6 -7.78 0.71 -9.62
N LEU A 7 -7.45 0.19 -10.80
CA LEU A 7 -7.56 0.93 -12.06
C LEU A 7 -9.01 1.30 -12.38
N SER A 8 -9.95 0.39 -12.11
CA SER A 8 -11.38 0.64 -12.29
C SER A 8 -11.88 1.72 -11.34
N VAL A 9 -11.56 1.63 -10.04
CA VAL A 9 -12.01 2.61 -9.04
C VAL A 9 -11.36 3.99 -9.24
N VAL A 10 -10.07 4.04 -9.55
CA VAL A 10 -9.32 5.31 -9.62
C VAL A 10 -9.52 6.00 -10.96
N TYR A 11 -9.42 5.26 -12.06
CA TYR A 11 -9.39 5.79 -13.43
C TYR A 11 -10.61 5.41 -14.26
N GLY A 12 -11.46 4.48 -13.81
CA GLY A 12 -12.58 3.98 -14.60
C GLY A 12 -12.13 3.02 -15.68
N TYR A 13 -10.91 2.48 -15.56
CA TYR A 13 -10.31 1.58 -16.54
C TYR A 13 -10.59 0.12 -16.22
N GLU A 14 -11.18 -0.61 -17.15
CA GLU A 14 -11.43 -2.05 -17.02
C GLU A 14 -10.30 -2.85 -17.70
N VAL A 15 -9.51 -3.54 -16.88
CA VAL A 15 -8.46 -4.44 -17.36
C VAL A 15 -9.10 -5.70 -17.94
N THR A 16 -8.85 -5.98 -19.22
CA THR A 16 -9.43 -7.12 -19.95
C THR A 16 -8.44 -8.28 -20.14
N THR A 17 -7.14 -8.01 -20.06
CA THR A 17 -6.07 -8.99 -20.30
C THR A 17 -5.11 -9.05 -19.12
N SER A 18 -4.44 -10.19 -18.93
CA SER A 18 -3.38 -10.32 -17.93
C SER A 18 -2.18 -9.41 -18.21
N ASP A 19 -1.87 -9.18 -19.50
CA ASP A 19 -0.72 -8.40 -19.95
C ASP A 19 -1.12 -6.96 -20.29
N ASP A 20 -1.87 -6.32 -19.39
CA ASP A 20 -2.34 -4.96 -19.59
C ASP A 20 -1.23 -3.94 -19.34
N LYS A 21 -1.00 -3.07 -20.34
CA LYS A 21 0.08 -2.08 -20.30
C LYS A 21 -0.05 -1.08 -19.17
N LEU A 22 -1.27 -0.72 -18.76
CA LEU A 22 -1.48 0.22 -17.65
C LEU A 22 -1.11 -0.42 -16.32
N VAL A 23 -1.32 -1.74 -16.18
CA VAL A 23 -0.84 -2.50 -15.02
C VAL A 23 0.69 -2.54 -15.02
N GLU A 24 1.31 -2.87 -16.15
CA GLU A 24 2.78 -2.98 -16.29
C GLU A 24 3.50 -1.66 -15.98
N VAL A 25 3.00 -0.54 -16.49
CA VAL A 25 3.57 0.81 -16.23
C VAL A 25 3.69 1.07 -14.74
N VAL A 26 2.69 0.64 -13.96
CA VAL A 26 2.67 0.92 -12.54
C VAL A 26 3.46 -0.09 -11.74
N GLU A 27 3.39 -1.38 -12.05
CA GLU A 27 4.26 -2.38 -11.42
C GLU A 27 5.73 -2.00 -11.56
N THR A 28 6.10 -1.50 -12.75
CA THR A 28 7.46 -1.02 -13.04
C THR A 28 7.83 0.20 -12.18
N ALA A 29 6.95 1.18 -12.06
CA ALA A 29 7.20 2.38 -11.27
C ALA A 29 7.28 2.08 -9.76
N VAL A 30 6.38 1.23 -9.25
CA VAL A 30 6.36 0.80 -7.84
C VAL A 30 7.63 0.03 -7.49
N ALA A 31 8.11 -0.86 -8.38
CA ALA A 31 9.36 -1.58 -8.16
C ALA A 31 10.56 -0.62 -8.02
N GLY A 32 10.64 0.42 -8.87
CA GLY A 32 11.65 1.47 -8.75
C GLY A 32 11.52 2.27 -7.45
N PHE A 33 10.29 2.66 -7.09
CA PHE A 33 10.00 3.37 -5.84
C PHE A 33 10.40 2.56 -4.60
N SER A 34 10.04 1.29 -4.51
CA SER A 34 10.38 0.42 -3.37
C SER A 34 11.88 0.30 -3.17
N GLN A 35 12.66 0.29 -4.26
CA GLN A 35 14.11 0.29 -4.18
C GLN A 35 14.67 1.66 -3.74
N ALA A 36 14.07 2.76 -4.16
CA ALA A 36 14.49 4.11 -3.80
C ALA A 36 14.16 4.46 -2.34
N ALA A 37 12.98 4.04 -1.85
CA ALA A 37 12.45 4.36 -0.53
C ALA A 37 13.22 3.67 0.61
N MET A 38 13.86 2.53 0.33
CA MET A 38 14.72 1.85 1.29
C MET A 38 15.98 2.65 1.56
N ILE A 39 16.05 3.26 2.75
CA ILE A 39 17.16 4.12 3.19
C ILE A 39 18.52 3.42 3.03
N SER A 40 18.56 2.10 3.29
CA SER A 40 19.77 1.29 3.21
C SER A 40 20.28 1.03 1.79
N ASN A 41 19.46 1.22 0.76
CA ASN A 41 19.83 0.83 -0.61
C ASN A 41 20.83 1.80 -1.25
N TYR A 42 20.82 3.08 -0.84
CA TYR A 42 21.66 4.11 -1.45
C TYR A 42 22.18 5.09 -0.39
N TYR A 43 23.50 5.28 -0.33
CA TYR A 43 24.13 6.20 0.62
C TYR A 43 23.64 7.65 0.50
N VAL A 44 23.19 8.08 -0.68
CA VAL A 44 22.64 9.44 -0.88
C VAL A 44 21.40 9.71 -0.02
N ASN A 45 20.66 8.67 0.39
CA ASN A 45 19.50 8.78 1.27
C ASN A 45 19.89 9.20 2.69
N VAL A 46 21.11 8.88 3.13
CA VAL A 46 21.64 9.20 4.46
C VAL A 46 22.61 10.38 4.40
N ILE A 47 23.29 10.56 3.26
CA ILE A 47 24.37 11.51 3.06
C ILE A 47 23.99 12.44 1.89
N PRO A 48 23.23 13.53 2.14
CA PRO A 48 22.63 14.34 1.07
C PRO A 48 23.63 14.98 0.12
N TRP A 49 24.84 15.30 0.57
CA TRP A 49 25.86 15.94 -0.26
C TRP A 49 26.36 15.04 -1.41
N LEU A 50 26.14 13.73 -1.34
CA LEU A 50 26.42 12.82 -2.46
C LEU A 50 25.59 13.14 -3.71
N GLN A 51 24.50 13.91 -3.59
CA GLN A 51 23.71 14.36 -4.74
C GLN A 51 24.51 15.22 -5.73
N TYR A 52 25.55 15.92 -5.26
CA TYR A 52 26.35 16.83 -6.09
C TYR A 52 27.51 16.13 -6.82
N ILE A 53 27.75 14.84 -6.55
CA ILE A 53 28.84 14.09 -7.19
C ILE A 53 28.55 13.92 -8.69
N PRO A 54 29.48 14.21 -9.62
CA PRO A 54 29.25 14.05 -11.05
C PRO A 54 28.87 12.61 -11.46
N GLU A 55 28.00 12.47 -12.47
CA GLU A 55 27.51 11.17 -12.97
C GLU A 55 28.58 10.27 -13.60
N TRP A 56 29.73 10.82 -13.98
CA TRP A 56 30.82 10.03 -14.56
C TRP A 56 31.67 9.30 -13.50
N LEU A 57 31.51 9.62 -12.21
CA LEU A 57 32.32 9.02 -11.16
C LEU A 57 31.88 7.56 -10.88
N PRO A 58 32.80 6.61 -10.73
CA PRO A 58 32.46 5.24 -10.35
C PRO A 58 31.62 5.20 -9.07
N GLY A 59 30.57 4.35 -9.07
CA GLY A 59 29.64 4.23 -7.93
C GLY A 59 28.45 5.19 -7.95
N THR A 60 28.30 6.03 -8.99
CA THR A 60 27.14 6.93 -9.15
C THR A 60 26.03 6.37 -10.06
N GLU A 61 26.02 5.06 -10.31
CA GLU A 61 25.00 4.40 -11.15
C GLU A 61 23.56 4.63 -10.66
N TRP A 62 23.40 4.89 -9.37
CA TRP A 62 22.12 5.24 -8.75
C TRP A 62 21.51 6.52 -9.35
N LYS A 63 22.30 7.45 -9.90
CA LYS A 63 21.79 8.64 -10.60
C LYS A 63 21.05 8.27 -11.88
N ARG A 64 21.63 7.37 -12.67
CA ARG A 64 20.98 6.84 -13.88
C ARG A 64 19.69 6.09 -13.53
N LYS A 65 19.73 5.27 -12.47
CA LYS A 65 18.52 4.59 -11.95
C LYS A 65 17.46 5.60 -11.50
N ALA A 66 17.84 6.63 -10.75
CA ALA A 66 16.92 7.66 -10.30
C ALA A 66 16.27 8.43 -11.45
N ASN A 67 17.02 8.75 -12.52
CA ASN A 67 16.46 9.38 -13.71
C ASN A 67 15.48 8.45 -14.45
N LEU A 68 15.80 7.15 -14.57
CA LEU A 68 14.89 6.15 -15.12
C LEU A 68 13.61 6.03 -14.29
N TRP A 69 13.73 5.88 -12.98
CA TRP A 69 12.60 5.76 -12.06
C TRP A 69 11.74 7.03 -12.02
N ARG A 70 12.35 8.21 -12.19
CA ARG A 70 11.60 9.45 -12.37
C ARG A 70 10.71 9.38 -13.62
N SER A 71 11.26 8.94 -14.75
CA SER A 71 10.46 8.76 -15.98
C SER A 71 9.32 7.77 -15.76
N GLN A 72 9.60 6.62 -15.14
CA GLN A 72 8.58 5.60 -14.87
C GLN A 72 7.50 6.09 -13.90
N THR A 73 7.86 6.93 -12.93
CA THR A 73 6.91 7.56 -12.02
C THR A 73 6.02 8.56 -12.76
N GLU A 74 6.59 9.36 -13.67
CA GLU A 74 5.78 10.25 -14.52
C GLU A 74 4.83 9.44 -15.40
N ASP A 75 5.26 8.32 -15.98
CA ASP A 75 4.39 7.46 -16.78
C ASP A 75 3.25 6.87 -15.93
N MET A 76 3.55 6.40 -14.72
CA MET A 76 2.55 5.92 -13.75
C MET A 76 1.49 6.97 -13.41
N LEU A 77 1.88 8.24 -13.29
CA LEU A 77 0.96 9.33 -13.00
C LEU A 77 0.15 9.77 -14.22
N ASN A 78 0.79 9.87 -15.37
CA ASN A 78 0.22 10.53 -16.54
C ASN A 78 -0.58 9.55 -17.41
N VAL A 79 -0.06 8.36 -17.73
CA VAL A 79 -0.66 7.45 -18.71
C VAL A 79 -2.10 7.02 -18.35
N PRO A 80 -2.42 6.57 -17.12
CA PRO A 80 -3.79 6.23 -16.76
C PRO A 80 -4.73 7.45 -16.73
N SER A 81 -4.18 8.61 -16.34
CA SER A 81 -4.93 9.86 -16.25
C SER A 81 -5.31 10.39 -17.64
N GLU A 82 -4.39 10.32 -18.60
CA GLU A 82 -4.59 10.72 -19.99
C GLU A 82 -5.63 9.83 -20.66
N TRP A 83 -5.56 8.52 -20.42
CA TRP A 83 -6.60 7.60 -20.88
C TRP A 83 -7.98 8.03 -20.36
N THR A 84 -8.11 8.28 -19.06
CA THR A 84 -9.39 8.71 -18.45
C THR A 84 -9.89 10.01 -19.07
N ARG A 85 -9.02 11.01 -19.25
CA ARG A 85 -9.34 12.29 -19.89
C ARG A 85 -9.80 12.10 -21.33
N SER A 86 -9.20 11.18 -22.08
CA SER A 86 -9.64 10.85 -23.44
C SER A 86 -11.05 10.25 -23.48
N GLN A 87 -11.40 9.40 -22.51
CA GLN A 87 -12.76 8.87 -22.36
C GLN A 87 -13.75 9.97 -21.97
N MET A 88 -13.33 10.94 -21.14
CA MET A 88 -14.17 12.08 -20.78
C MET A 88 -14.46 12.96 -21.99
N ALA A 89 -13.45 13.22 -22.83
CA ALA A 89 -13.60 14.02 -24.06
C ALA A 89 -14.55 13.37 -25.08
N THR A 90 -14.64 12.04 -25.10
CA THR A 90 -15.57 11.30 -25.98
C THR A 90 -16.95 11.06 -25.35
N GLY A 91 -17.17 11.49 -24.10
CA GLY A 91 -18.44 11.31 -23.39
C GLY A 91 -18.69 9.89 -22.87
N ASN A 92 -17.68 9.02 -22.89
CA ASN A 92 -17.79 7.60 -22.53
C ASN A 92 -17.06 7.23 -21.23
N ALA A 93 -16.56 8.21 -20.47
CA ALA A 93 -15.82 7.95 -19.24
C ALA A 93 -16.68 7.24 -18.17
N PRO A 94 -16.26 6.06 -17.69
CA PRO A 94 -16.90 5.41 -16.56
C PRO A 94 -16.70 6.23 -15.27
N PRO A 95 -17.63 6.17 -14.30
CA PRO A 95 -17.45 6.83 -13.01
C PRO A 95 -16.20 6.33 -12.28
N SER A 96 -15.34 7.25 -11.87
CA SER A 96 -14.11 6.96 -11.14
C SER A 96 -13.72 8.09 -10.20
N MET A 97 -12.71 7.86 -9.35
CA MET A 97 -12.15 8.93 -8.50
C MET A 97 -11.69 10.12 -9.34
N LEU A 98 -10.95 9.86 -10.43
CA LEU A 98 -10.43 10.92 -11.27
C LEU A 98 -11.55 11.69 -11.97
N THR A 99 -12.56 11.03 -12.54
CA THR A 99 -13.68 11.74 -13.18
C THR A 99 -14.43 12.60 -12.16
N ASN A 100 -14.61 12.11 -10.93
CA ASN A 100 -15.28 12.86 -9.86
C ASN A 100 -14.47 14.06 -9.37
N LEU A 101 -13.14 13.94 -9.32
CA LEU A 101 -12.26 15.06 -8.98
C LEU A 101 -12.26 16.12 -10.08
N LEU A 102 -12.15 15.69 -11.34
CA LEU A 102 -12.16 16.59 -12.49
C LEU A 102 -13.53 17.26 -12.70
N ALA A 103 -14.64 16.59 -12.36
CA ALA A 103 -15.97 17.19 -12.42
C ALA A 103 -16.19 18.31 -11.40
N LYS A 104 -15.37 18.36 -10.33
CA LYS A 104 -15.40 19.44 -9.33
C LYS A 104 -14.51 20.63 -9.73
N CYS A 105 -13.69 20.48 -10.75
CA CYS A 105 -12.87 21.55 -11.27
C CYS A 105 -13.73 22.61 -11.97
N THR A 106 -13.50 23.89 -11.68
CA THR A 106 -14.15 25.05 -12.29
C THR A 106 -13.37 25.59 -13.49
N GLY A 107 -12.14 25.13 -13.73
CA GLY A 107 -11.25 25.61 -14.79
C GLY A 107 -10.30 26.71 -14.36
N ASP A 108 -10.36 27.13 -13.09
CA ASP A 108 -9.50 28.16 -12.48
C ASP A 108 -8.44 27.53 -11.54
N GLU A 109 -8.21 26.22 -11.66
CA GLU A 109 -7.27 25.50 -10.79
C GLU A 109 -5.83 25.97 -11.01
N THR A 110 -5.14 26.17 -9.91
CA THR A 110 -3.71 26.38 -9.90
C THR A 110 -2.96 25.14 -10.42
N PRO A 111 -1.76 25.30 -11.00
CA PRO A 111 -0.90 24.17 -11.36
C PRO A 111 -0.68 23.19 -10.20
N GLU A 112 -0.59 23.70 -8.97
CA GLU A 112 -0.43 22.91 -7.75
C GLU A 112 -1.65 22.06 -7.42
N GLU A 113 -2.87 22.56 -7.63
CA GLU A 113 -4.10 21.79 -7.43
C GLU A 113 -4.24 20.67 -8.47
N ILE A 114 -3.88 20.95 -9.73
CA ILE A 114 -3.86 19.94 -10.79
C ILE A 114 -2.83 18.85 -10.47
N ASP A 115 -1.64 19.24 -10.00
CA ASP A 115 -0.59 18.30 -9.58
C ASP A 115 -1.02 17.48 -8.35
N ALA A 116 -1.74 18.09 -7.41
CA ALA A 116 -2.28 17.38 -6.25
C ALA A 116 -3.29 16.29 -6.65
N ILE A 117 -4.18 16.55 -7.61
CA ILE A 117 -5.11 15.52 -8.15
C ILE A 117 -4.32 14.38 -8.80
N ARG A 118 -3.31 14.74 -9.59
CA ARG A 118 -2.43 13.78 -10.27
C ARG A 118 -1.73 12.86 -9.27
N TRP A 119 -1.08 13.41 -8.25
CA TRP A 119 -0.41 12.63 -7.21
C TRP A 119 -1.39 11.86 -6.32
N ALA A 120 -2.55 12.42 -5.99
CA ALA A 120 -3.55 11.74 -5.17
C ALA A 120 -4.06 10.45 -5.84
N THR A 121 -4.40 10.53 -7.13
CA THR A 121 -4.86 9.36 -7.90
C THR A 121 -3.75 8.34 -8.10
N GLY A 122 -2.56 8.77 -8.52
CA GLY A 122 -1.43 7.86 -8.74
C GLY A 122 -0.92 7.20 -7.46
N THR A 123 -0.87 7.93 -6.34
CA THR A 123 -0.44 7.37 -5.05
C THR A 123 -1.45 6.38 -4.52
N LEU A 124 -2.76 6.65 -4.63
CA LEU A 124 -3.79 5.69 -4.23
C LEU A 124 -3.68 4.39 -5.04
N PHE A 125 -3.46 4.51 -6.34
CA PHE A 125 -3.29 3.36 -7.22
C PHE A 125 -2.05 2.53 -6.85
N ALA A 126 -0.90 3.18 -6.70
CA ALA A 126 0.37 2.53 -6.34
C ALA A 126 0.31 1.87 -4.95
N ALA A 127 -0.10 2.63 -3.92
CA ALA A 127 -0.16 2.14 -2.55
C ALA A 127 -1.21 1.03 -2.39
N GLY A 128 -2.38 1.18 -3.00
CA GLY A 128 -3.46 0.21 -2.92
C GLY A 128 -3.13 -1.11 -3.61
N THR A 129 -2.42 -1.05 -4.75
CA THR A 129 -2.10 -2.25 -5.53
C THR A 129 -1.06 -3.13 -4.84
N ASP A 130 0.09 -2.56 -4.49
CA ASP A 130 1.23 -3.33 -3.94
C ASP A 130 0.91 -3.91 -2.56
N THR A 131 0.42 -3.07 -1.64
CA THR A 131 0.16 -3.49 -0.25
C THR A 131 -0.97 -4.51 -0.14
N SER A 132 -2.05 -4.35 -0.92
CA SER A 132 -3.16 -5.31 -0.92
C SER A 132 -2.76 -6.63 -1.58
N ALA A 133 -2.00 -6.58 -2.68
CA ALA A 133 -1.48 -7.80 -3.31
C ALA A 133 -0.57 -8.58 -2.36
N ALA A 134 0.36 -7.89 -1.68
CA ALA A 134 1.22 -8.51 -0.68
C ALA A 134 0.42 -9.11 0.48
N THR A 135 -0.61 -8.41 0.97
CA THR A 135 -1.48 -8.90 2.05
C THR A 135 -2.23 -10.17 1.64
N ILE A 136 -2.80 -10.21 0.43
CA ILE A 136 -3.49 -11.39 -0.10
C ILE A 136 -2.52 -12.57 -0.24
N LEU A 137 -1.30 -12.34 -0.75
CA LEU A 137 -0.28 -13.39 -0.87
C LEU A 137 0.11 -13.96 0.50
N VAL A 138 0.35 -13.09 1.49
CA VAL A 138 0.67 -13.52 2.85
C VAL A 138 -0.51 -14.27 3.48
N PHE A 139 -1.74 -13.82 3.26
CA PHE A 139 -2.93 -14.53 3.74
C PHE A 139 -3.04 -15.94 3.13
N ILE A 140 -2.90 -16.08 1.80
CA ILE A 140 -2.93 -17.39 1.13
C ILE A 140 -1.82 -18.30 1.67
N MET A 141 -0.60 -17.76 1.82
CA MET A 141 0.52 -18.48 2.40
C MET A 141 0.22 -18.94 3.84
N ALA A 142 -0.34 -18.07 4.67
CA ALA A 142 -0.69 -18.38 6.05
C ALA A 142 -1.76 -19.49 6.12
N MET A 143 -2.81 -19.42 5.29
CA MET A 143 -3.84 -20.46 5.23
C MET A 143 -3.28 -21.82 4.76
N ALA A 144 -2.36 -21.80 3.80
CA ALA A 144 -1.69 -23.02 3.33
C ALA A 144 -0.78 -23.66 4.39
N MET A 145 -0.14 -22.83 5.23
CA MET A 145 0.72 -23.30 6.33
C MET A 145 -0.05 -23.70 7.59
N HIS A 146 -1.27 -23.18 7.76
CA HIS A 146 -2.14 -23.40 8.93
C HIS A 146 -3.56 -23.83 8.53
N PRO A 147 -3.74 -25.05 7.99
CA PRO A 147 -5.05 -25.55 7.54
C PRO A 147 -6.11 -25.57 8.64
N GLU A 148 -5.70 -25.72 9.91
CA GLU A 148 -6.57 -25.66 11.08
C GLU A 148 -7.22 -24.30 11.27
N ILE A 149 -6.48 -23.21 10.99
CA ILE A 149 -6.97 -21.84 11.06
C ILE A 149 -7.89 -21.56 9.87
N GLN A 150 -7.49 -22.02 8.68
CA GLN A 150 -8.33 -21.94 7.48
C GLN A 150 -9.69 -22.62 7.70
N SER A 151 -9.70 -23.80 8.33
CA SER A 151 -10.92 -24.55 8.62
C SER A 151 -11.83 -23.82 9.61
N LYS A 152 -11.27 -23.16 10.63
CA LYS A 152 -12.04 -22.32 11.57
C LYS A 152 -12.67 -21.11 10.87
N ALA A 153 -11.90 -20.44 10.03
CA ALA A 153 -12.37 -19.29 9.24
C ALA A 153 -13.52 -19.70 8.30
N GLN A 154 -13.39 -20.84 7.63
CA GLN A 154 -14.45 -21.38 6.80
C GLN A 154 -15.70 -21.74 7.61
N ALA A 155 -15.54 -22.36 8.78
CA ALA A 155 -16.67 -22.70 9.66
C ALA A 155 -17.45 -21.47 10.13
N GLU A 156 -16.78 -20.33 10.40
CA GLU A 156 -17.45 -19.07 10.72
C GLU A 156 -18.29 -18.58 9.53
N ILE A 157 -17.71 -18.56 8.32
CA ILE A 157 -18.42 -18.16 7.09
C ILE A 157 -19.64 -19.05 6.88
N ASP A 158 -19.48 -20.37 6.98
CA ASP A 158 -20.54 -21.35 6.77
C ASP A 158 -21.65 -21.21 7.82
N SER A 159 -21.29 -20.89 9.08
CA SER A 159 -22.27 -20.65 10.14
C SER A 159 -23.12 -19.40 9.89
N VAL A 160 -22.51 -18.32 9.41
CA VAL A 160 -23.22 -17.04 9.18
C VAL A 160 -24.05 -17.10 7.90
N LEU A 161 -23.51 -17.67 6.83
CA LEU A 161 -24.17 -17.65 5.50
C LEU A 161 -24.98 -18.90 5.19
N GLN A 162 -24.76 -19.99 5.92
CA GLN A 162 -25.42 -21.29 5.74
C GLN A 162 -25.34 -21.81 4.30
N GLY A 163 -24.27 -21.46 3.57
CA GLY A 163 -24.05 -21.83 2.17
C GLY A 163 -25.06 -21.24 1.17
N THR A 164 -25.82 -20.21 1.54
CA THR A 164 -26.90 -19.66 0.69
C THR A 164 -26.43 -18.61 -0.31
N ARG A 165 -25.35 -17.89 -0.01
CA ARG A 165 -24.77 -16.82 -0.83
C ARG A 165 -23.28 -16.61 -0.53
N LEU A 166 -22.63 -15.80 -1.35
CA LEU A 166 -21.27 -15.32 -1.08
C LEU A 166 -21.25 -14.24 0.02
N PRO A 167 -20.13 -14.07 0.74
CA PRO A 167 -19.98 -13.01 1.74
C PRO A 167 -20.13 -11.60 1.13
N GLU A 168 -20.79 -10.72 1.87
CA GLU A 168 -20.96 -9.29 1.54
C GLU A 168 -20.37 -8.42 2.65
N MET A 169 -20.15 -7.13 2.37
CA MET A 169 -19.57 -6.20 3.36
C MET A 169 -20.42 -6.05 4.64
N ASN A 170 -21.73 -6.25 4.53
CA ASN A 170 -22.64 -6.20 5.68
C ASN A 170 -22.46 -7.36 6.66
N ASP A 171 -21.83 -8.46 6.23
CA ASP A 171 -21.59 -9.63 7.09
C ASP A 171 -20.39 -9.46 8.02
N ARG A 172 -19.57 -8.43 7.79
CA ARG A 172 -18.29 -8.24 8.47
C ARG A 172 -18.40 -8.24 9.99
N GLU A 173 -19.44 -7.59 10.54
CA GLU A 173 -19.66 -7.56 11.99
C GLU A 173 -20.06 -8.93 12.57
N SER A 174 -20.62 -9.80 11.74
CA SER A 174 -21.03 -11.17 12.11
C SER A 174 -19.90 -12.19 11.93
N MET A 175 -18.77 -11.80 11.32
CA MET A 175 -17.61 -12.66 11.05
C MET A 175 -16.32 -12.08 11.66
N PRO A 176 -16.24 -11.93 12.99
CA PRO A 176 -15.06 -11.34 13.64
C PRO A 176 -13.78 -12.15 13.40
N TYR A 177 -13.84 -13.47 13.30
CA TYR A 177 -12.67 -14.30 13.07
C TYR A 177 -12.03 -14.02 11.71
N MET A 178 -12.82 -13.77 10.67
CA MET A 178 -12.31 -13.47 9.32
C MET A 178 -11.49 -12.17 9.21
N VAL A 179 -11.62 -11.24 10.16
CA VAL A 179 -10.99 -9.91 10.09
C VAL A 179 -9.52 -9.92 10.55
N PHE A 180 -9.12 -10.89 11.36
CA PHE A 180 -7.80 -10.90 12.02
C PHE A 180 -6.70 -11.69 11.29
N PRO A 181 -6.97 -12.83 10.60
CA PRO A 181 -5.98 -13.56 9.81
C PRO A 181 -5.33 -12.74 8.69
N THR A 182 -5.91 -11.59 8.32
CA THR A 182 -5.40 -10.67 7.29
C THR A 182 -4.27 -9.75 7.77
N PHE A 183 -3.93 -9.73 9.07
CA PHE A 183 -2.76 -8.98 9.53
C PHE A 183 -1.50 -9.79 9.27
N PRO A 184 -0.59 -9.34 8.39
CA PRO A 184 0.62 -10.10 8.10
C PRO A 184 1.43 -10.24 9.40
N PRO A 185 1.83 -11.47 9.80
CA PRO A 185 2.55 -11.71 11.05
C PRO A 185 3.92 -11.01 11.10
N LYS A 186 4.40 -10.49 9.97
CA LYS A 186 5.71 -9.85 9.85
C LYS A 186 5.60 -8.65 8.92
N THR A 187 5.16 -7.50 9.42
CA THR A 187 5.54 -6.23 8.80
C THR A 187 7.06 -6.15 8.85
N THR A 188 7.76 -6.40 7.74
CA THR A 188 9.22 -6.20 7.67
C THR A 188 9.50 -4.71 7.81
N ALA A 189 9.61 -4.23 9.04
CA ALA A 189 10.16 -2.93 9.37
C ALA A 189 11.60 -3.10 9.82
N ILE A 190 12.44 -2.13 9.45
CA ILE A 190 13.86 -2.07 9.79
C ILE A 190 14.02 -2.18 11.31
N LYS A 191 14.85 -3.13 11.74
CA LYS A 191 15.25 -3.30 13.13
C LYS A 191 16.26 -2.23 13.52
N ASP A 192 15.80 -0.98 13.66
CA ASP A 192 16.57 0.09 14.29
C ASP A 192 15.60 1.06 14.98
N THR A 193 15.63 1.08 16.31
CA THR A 193 14.91 2.09 17.09
C THR A 193 15.85 2.72 18.10
N LEU A 194 16.16 4.00 17.90
CA LEU A 194 16.71 4.86 18.96
C LEU A 194 15.53 5.38 19.79
N TYR A 195 15.27 4.76 20.95
CA TYR A 195 14.28 5.26 21.90
C TYR A 195 14.87 6.44 22.67
N HIS A 196 14.49 7.68 22.33
CA HIS A 196 15.00 8.88 23.01
C HIS A 196 13.98 9.41 24.04
N ARG A 197 14.30 9.33 25.34
CA ARG A 197 13.49 9.90 26.44
C ARG A 197 13.76 11.40 26.68
N GLY A 198 14.04 12.16 25.62
CA GLY A 198 14.45 13.56 25.68
C GLY A 198 13.72 14.44 24.66
N ARG A 199 13.90 15.76 24.78
CA ARG A 199 13.36 16.73 23.82
C ARG A 199 14.07 16.52 22.47
N LEU A 200 13.34 16.02 21.49
CA LEU A 200 13.86 15.86 20.13
C LEU A 200 14.16 17.23 19.54
N SER A 201 15.30 17.36 18.87
CA SER A 201 15.60 18.54 18.08
C SER A 201 14.65 18.63 16.88
N ALA A 202 14.44 19.84 16.35
CA ALA A 202 13.47 20.10 15.27
C ALA A 202 13.75 19.34 13.95
N CYS A 203 14.91 18.67 13.82
CA CYS A 203 15.33 17.96 12.61
C CYS A 203 15.68 16.48 12.89
N PHE A 204 14.92 15.79 13.74
CA PHE A 204 15.11 14.36 14.01
C PHE A 204 14.28 13.47 13.09
N PHE A 205 14.91 12.46 12.49
CA PHE A 205 14.22 11.41 11.73
C PHE A 205 13.72 10.31 12.67
N SER A 206 12.41 10.13 12.75
CA SER A 206 11.79 9.07 13.56
C SER A 206 11.38 7.90 12.66
N ILE A 207 11.89 6.71 12.95
CA ILE A 207 11.48 5.45 12.30
C ILE A 207 10.64 4.66 13.31
N SER A 208 9.40 4.33 12.91
CA SER A 208 8.52 3.50 13.72
C SER A 208 8.77 2.03 13.40
N ASN A 209 9.22 1.27 14.40
CA ASN A 209 9.49 -0.15 14.23
C ASN A 209 8.21 -0.96 14.47
N ILE A 210 7.34 -0.98 13.46
CA ILE A 210 6.05 -1.68 13.47
C ILE A 210 6.27 -3.19 13.70
N TRP A 211 7.37 -3.76 13.19
CA TRP A 211 7.73 -5.15 13.44
C TRP A 211 7.90 -5.44 14.93
N ALA A 212 8.73 -4.65 15.63
CA ALA A 212 8.97 -4.82 17.05
C ALA A 212 7.70 -4.59 17.89
N MET A 213 6.83 -3.66 17.47
CA MET A 213 5.55 -3.43 18.15
C MET A 213 4.62 -4.64 18.01
N ASN A 214 4.51 -5.23 16.82
CA ASN A 214 3.74 -6.47 16.59
C ASN A 214 4.35 -7.71 17.25
N ASN A 215 5.63 -7.64 17.66
CA ASN A 215 6.35 -8.73 18.31
C ASN A 215 6.64 -8.45 19.80
N ASP A 216 5.97 -7.48 20.43
CA ASP A 216 6.13 -7.19 21.86
C ASP A 216 5.36 -8.21 22.70
N GLU A 217 6.08 -9.08 23.40
CA GLU A 217 5.51 -10.10 24.32
C GLU A 217 4.67 -9.50 25.45
N ARG A 218 4.82 -8.20 25.74
CA ARG A 218 4.00 -7.48 26.72
C ARG A 218 2.59 -7.17 26.20
N ALA A 219 2.44 -7.06 24.88
CA ALA A 219 1.17 -6.76 24.21
C ALA A 219 0.54 -8.04 23.64
N TYR A 220 1.34 -8.95 23.11
CA TYR A 220 0.88 -10.16 22.42
C TYR A 220 1.54 -11.40 23.04
N SER A 221 0.75 -12.33 23.56
CA SER A 221 1.25 -13.64 24.03
C SER A 221 1.82 -14.46 22.86
N SER A 222 3.01 -15.04 22.96
CA SER A 222 3.59 -15.88 21.86
C SER A 222 3.54 -15.21 20.47
N PRO A 223 4.10 -13.99 20.31
CA PRO A 223 3.93 -13.19 19.08
C PRO A 223 4.51 -13.82 17.82
N GLU A 224 5.42 -14.78 17.96
CA GLU A 224 6.01 -15.50 16.83
C GLU A 224 5.06 -16.56 16.22
N GLN A 225 4.01 -16.95 16.94
CA GLN A 225 3.02 -17.91 16.46
C GLN A 225 1.91 -17.19 15.70
N PHE A 226 1.58 -17.72 14.52
CA PHE A 226 0.42 -17.26 13.77
C PHE A 226 -0.86 -17.81 14.42
N ASP A 227 -1.45 -16.99 15.30
CA ASP A 227 -2.60 -17.33 16.11
C ASP A 227 -3.64 -16.19 16.08
N PRO A 228 -4.61 -16.24 15.16
CA PRO A 228 -5.68 -15.24 15.06
C PRO A 228 -6.64 -15.25 16.25
N ASP A 229 -6.76 -16.38 16.96
CA ASP A 229 -7.70 -16.52 18.08
C ASP A 229 -7.40 -15.49 19.19
N ARG A 230 -6.16 -15.00 19.29
CA ARG A 230 -5.76 -13.94 20.23
C ARG A 230 -6.59 -12.66 20.11
N PHE A 231 -7.03 -12.32 18.90
CA PHE A 231 -7.75 -11.08 18.66
C PHE A 231 -9.26 -11.21 18.93
N LEU A 232 -9.72 -12.41 19.30
CA LEU A 232 -11.05 -12.60 19.86
C LEU A 232 -11.14 -12.06 21.30
N ASP A 233 -10.01 -11.91 22.00
CA ASP A 233 -9.95 -11.25 23.29
C ASP A 233 -9.91 -9.73 23.10
N PRO A 234 -10.94 -8.98 23.53
CA PRO A 234 -10.99 -7.52 23.38
C PRO A 234 -9.90 -6.77 24.16
N SER A 235 -9.22 -7.44 25.10
CA SER A 235 -8.10 -6.87 25.84
C SER A 235 -6.79 -6.86 25.03
N VAL A 236 -6.70 -7.67 23.97
CA VAL A 236 -5.55 -7.67 23.07
C VAL A 236 -5.64 -6.44 22.16
N PRO A 237 -4.62 -5.56 22.15
CA PRO A 237 -4.66 -4.35 21.34
C PRO A 237 -4.64 -4.69 19.85
N GLU A 238 -5.25 -3.82 19.03
CA GLU A 238 -5.12 -3.95 17.58
C GLU A 238 -3.67 -3.70 17.13
N PRO A 239 -3.19 -4.47 16.15
CA PRO A 239 -1.85 -4.29 15.62
C PRO A 239 -1.73 -2.93 14.91
N PRO A 240 -0.67 -2.13 15.16
CA PRO A 240 -0.49 -0.80 14.59
C PRO A 240 -0.05 -0.83 13.11
N THR A 241 -0.63 -1.74 12.32
CA THR A 241 -0.23 -2.08 10.95
C THR A 241 -0.41 -0.90 9.98
N PHE A 242 -1.43 -0.08 10.19
CA PHE A 242 -1.71 1.10 9.37
C PHE A 242 -1.06 2.39 9.90
N GLY A 243 -0.19 2.29 10.91
CA GLY A 243 0.46 3.43 11.54
C GLY A 243 -0.42 4.13 12.57
N PHE A 244 0.01 5.31 13.00
CA PHE A 244 -0.62 6.06 14.09
C PHE A 244 -0.38 7.57 14.00
N GLY A 245 -1.19 8.35 14.71
CA GLY A 245 -1.07 9.81 14.77
C GLY A 245 -1.57 10.54 13.51
N ARG A 246 -0.98 11.71 13.20
CA ARG A 246 -1.40 12.60 12.10
C ARG A 246 -1.21 12.03 10.69
N ARG A 247 -0.47 10.93 10.54
CA ARG A 247 -0.25 10.25 9.26
C ARG A 247 -1.22 9.09 9.01
N TYR A 248 -2.06 8.78 10.00
CA TYR A 248 -3.12 7.78 9.91
C TYR A 248 -4.53 8.40 10.02
N ARG A 249 -4.69 9.44 10.85
CA ARG A 249 -5.95 10.17 11.07
C ARG A 249 -6.23 11.24 10.02
#